data_AF-A0A1M7ZAN2-F1
#
_entry.id   AF-A0A1M7ZAN2-F1
#
_cell.length_a   1.000
_cell.length_b   1.000
_cell.length_c   1.000
_cell.angle_alpha   90.00
_cell.angle_beta   90.00
_cell.angle_gamma   90.00
#
_symmetry.space_group_name_H-M   'P 1'
#
loop_
_entity.id
_entity.type
_entity.pdbx_description
1 polymer ?
#
loop_
_entity_poly.entity_id
_entity_poly.type
_entity_poly.pdbx_seq_one_letter_code
_entity_poly.pdbx_strand_id
1 'polypeptide(L)' 'MQELVIYAIVFALLIGHCLLAGKMYRVVHEDNSLSIKEKNDWKLKALIFPGYFWFQYRKTKS' A
#
# COMPACT_ATOMS: atom_id res chain seq x y z
N MET A 1 30.62 -4.09 7.75
CA MET A 1 30.18 -4.28 6.33
C MET A 1 28.82 -4.97 6.20
N GLN A 2 28.48 -5.96 7.04
CA GLN A 2 27.13 -6.57 7.03
C GLN A 2 26.01 -5.58 7.38
N GLU A 3 26.25 -4.66 8.31
CA GLU A 3 25.28 -3.62 8.69
C GLU A 3 24.86 -2.76 7.48
N LEU A 4 25.80 -2.41 6.60
CA LEU A 4 25.52 -1.64 5.38
C LEU A 4 24.58 -2.40 4.43
N VAL A 5 24.77 -3.73 4.30
CA VAL A 5 23.88 -4.60 3.51
C VAL A 5 22.49 -4.63 4.13
N ILE A 6 22.38 -4.77 5.46
CA ILE A 6 21.09 -4.77 6.17
C ILE A 6 20.37 -3.44 5.94
N TYR A 7 21.06 -2.30 6.08
CA TYR A 7 20.46 -0.99 5.85
C TYR A 7 20.01 -0.79 4.40
N ALA A 8 20.80 -1.24 3.43
CA ALA A 8 20.40 -1.19 2.03
C ALA A 8 19.12 -2.00 1.75
N ILE A 9 19.00 -3.19 2.36
CA ILE A 9 17.80 -4.02 2.25
C ILE A 9 16.59 -3.32 2.89
N VAL A 10 16.73 -2.81 4.12
CA VAL A 10 15.65 -2.09 4.81
C VAL A 10 15.20 -0.87 4.01
N PHE A 11 16.15 -0.13 3.42
CA PHE A 11 15.85 1.03 2.59
C PHE A 11 15.11 0.64 1.30
N ALA A 12 15.55 -0.43 0.63
CA ALA A 12 14.85 -0.96 -0.54
C ALA A 12 13.42 -1.41 -0.19
N LEU A 13 13.22 -2.07 0.95
CA LEU A 13 11.90 -2.45 1.45
C LEU A 13 11.02 -1.23 1.75
N LEU A 14 11.59 -0.17 2.34
CA LEU A 14 10.89 1.08 2.61
C LEU A 14 10.44 1.76 1.30
N ILE A 15 11.30 1.82 0.29
CA ILE A 15 10.94 2.35 -1.04
C ILE A 15 9.81 1.51 -1.63
N GLY A 16 9.93 0.18 -1.61
CA GLY A 16 8.89 -0.73 -2.10
C GLY A 16 7.55 -0.52 -1.40
N HIS A 17 7.56 -0.35 -0.08
CA HIS A 17 6.39 -0.03 0.70
C HIS A 17 5.73 1.28 0.23
N CYS A 18 6.50 2.36 0.11
CA CYS A 18 6.00 3.66 -0.34
C CYS A 18 5.40 3.61 -1.75
N LEU A 19 6.06 2.93 -2.69
CA LEU A 19 5.56 2.77 -4.06
C LEU A 19 4.24 1.98 -4.10
N LEU A 20 4.13 0.90 -3.33
CA LEU A 20 2.91 0.10 -3.26
C LEU A 20 1.77 0.87 -2.59
N ALA A 21 2.04 1.60 -1.50
CA ALA A 21 1.05 2.45 -0.83
C ALA A 21 0.54 3.55 -1.78
N GLY A 22 1.44 4.23 -2.50
CA GLY A 22 1.07 5.23 -3.50
C GLY A 22 0.23 4.67 -4.64
N LYS A 23 0.59 3.48 -5.16
CA LYS A 23 -0.20 2.78 -6.19
C LYS A 23 -1.61 2.45 -5.69
N MET A 24 -1.72 1.88 -4.49
CA MET A 24 -3.00 1.52 -3.91
C MET A 24 -3.85 2.77 -3.63
N TYR A 25 -3.24 3.85 -3.12
CA TYR A 25 -3.91 5.12 -2.90
C TYR A 25 -4.59 5.63 -4.18
N ARG A 26 -3.86 5.64 -5.29
CA ARG A 26 -4.38 6.13 -6.58
C ARG A 26 -5.58 5.32 -7.04
N VAL A 27 -5.47 3.99 -7.00
CA VAL A 27 -6.53 3.07 -7.40
C VAL A 27 -7.79 3.24 -6.55
N VAL A 28 -7.63 3.31 -5.22
CA VAL A 28 -8.75 3.52 -4.29
C VAL A 28 -9.37 4.91 -4.46
N HIS A 29 -8.55 5.93 -4.78
CA HIS A 29 -9.05 7.29 -4.98
C HIS A 29 -9.93 7.40 -6.23
N GLU A 30 -9.48 6.79 -7.34
CA GLU A 30 -10.17 6.75 -8.63
C GLU A 30 -11.41 5.84 -8.62
N ASP A 31 -11.61 5.02 -7.58
CA ASP A 31 -12.73 4.08 -7.48
C ASP A 31 -14.05 4.77 -7.15
N ASN A 32 -14.94 4.91 -8.13
CA ASN A 32 -16.24 5.56 -7.94
C ASN A 32 -17.28 4.69 -7.22
N SER A 33 -17.02 3.41 -6.99
CA SER A 33 -17.96 2.54 -6.28
C SER A 33 -17.85 2.67 -4.75
N LEU A 34 -16.85 3.38 -4.24
CA LEU A 34 -16.61 3.56 -2.81
C LEU A 34 -17.05 4.94 -2.35
N SER A 35 -17.69 4.99 -1.19
CA SER A 35 -17.91 6.23 -0.45
C SER A 35 -16.58 6.83 0.03
N ILE A 36 -16.60 8.12 0.37
CA ILE A 36 -15.42 8.83 0.91
C ILE A 36 -14.86 8.13 2.16
N LYS A 37 -15.74 7.62 3.04
CA LYS A 37 -15.34 6.92 4.26
C LYS A 37 -14.59 5.62 3.94
N GLU A 38 -15.11 4.83 3.00
CA GLU A 38 -14.47 3.58 2.57
C GLU A 38 -13.14 3.84 1.86
N LYS A 39 -13.06 4.89 1.04
CA LYS A 39 -11.79 5.31 0.43
C LYS A 39 -10.74 5.62 1.49
N ASN A 40 -11.11 6.37 2.53
CA ASN A 40 -10.18 6.73 3.60
C ASN A 40 -9.73 5.52 4.41
N ASP A 41 -10.64 4.59 4.71
CA ASP A 41 -10.31 3.35 5.41
C ASP A 41 -9.30 2.49 4.61
N TRP A 42 -9.52 2.33 3.30
CA TRP A 42 -8.58 1.62 2.43
C TRP A 42 -7.24 2.34 2.30
N LYS A 43 -7.21 3.67 2.24
CA LYS A 43 -5.98 4.47 2.21
C LYS A 43 -5.17 4.31 3.50
N LEU A 44 -5.82 4.28 4.67
CA LEU A 44 -5.16 4.03 5.95
C LEU A 44 -4.59 2.61 6.03
N LYS A 45 -5.35 1.61 5.60
CA LYS A 45 -4.88 0.23 5.49
C LYS A 45 -3.66 0.10 4.58
N ALA A 46 -3.67 0.82 3.45
CA ALA A 46 -2.54 0.86 2.52
C ALA A 46 -1.27 1.45 3.16
N LEU A 47 -1.40 2.42 4.07
CA LEU A 47 -0.25 3.00 4.78
C LEU A 47 0.41 2.02 5.75
N ILE A 48 -0.38 1.12 6.35
CA ILE A 48 0.14 0.14 7.32
C ILE A 48 0.84 -1.00 6.61
N PHE A 49 0.16 -1.65 5.65
CA PHE A 49 0.72 -2.79 4.93
C PHE A 49 0.13 -2.92 3.52
N PRO A 50 0.66 -2.15 2.55
CA PRO A 50 0.05 -2.01 1.23
C PRO A 50 0.02 -3.33 0.46
N GLY A 51 1.03 -4.18 0.63
CA GLY A 51 1.09 -5.48 -0.04
C GLY A 51 -0.09 -6.38 0.29
N TYR A 52 -0.39 -6.58 1.58
CA TYR A 52 -1.51 -7.44 2.02
C TYR A 52 -2.87 -6.83 1.68
N PHE A 53 -3.08 -5.55 1.98
CA PHE A 53 -4.37 -4.91 1.78
C PHE A 53 -4.70 -4.70 0.31
N TRP A 54 -3.71 -4.63 -0.58
CA TRP A 54 -3.94 -4.66 -2.03
C TRP A 54 -4.66 -5.93 -2.46
N PHE A 55 -4.25 -7.10 -1.96
CA PHE A 55 -4.92 -8.37 -2.27
C PHE A 55 -6.32 -8.43 -1.69
N GLN A 56 -6.52 -7.93 -0.47
CA GLN A 56 -7.86 -7.87 0.13
C GLN A 56 -8.80 -6.93 -0.63
N TYR A 57 -8.31 -5.75 -1.01
CA TYR A 57 -9.06 -4.80 -1.83
C TYR A 57 -9.45 -5.38 -3.20
N ARG A 58 -8.56 -6.15 -3.83
CA ARG A 58 -8.88 -6.85 -5.08
C ARG A 58 -9.96 -7.91 -4.90
N LYS A 59 -10.01 -8.61 -3.77
CA LYS A 59 -11.05 -9.61 -3.50
C LYS A 59 -12.43 -8.98 -3.35
N THR A 60 -12.53 -7.75 -2.85
CA THR A 60 -13.81 -7.03 -2.78
C THR A 60 -14.31 -6.53 -4.14
N LYS A 61 -13.49 -6.66 -5.19
CA LYS A 61 -13.81 -6.26 -6.57
C LYS A 61 -14.05 -7.44 -7.51
N SER A 62 -13.84 -8.68 -7.05
CA SER A 62 -14.14 -9.90 -7.80
C SER A 62 -15.54 -10.39 -7.48
#